data_AF-A0A933ZRX2-F1
#
_entry.id   AF-A0A933ZRX2-F1
#
_cell.length_a   1.000
_cell.length_b   1.000
_cell.length_c   1.000
_cell.angle_alpha   90.00
_cell.angle_beta   90.00
_cell.angle_gamma   90.00
#
_symmetry.space_group_name_H-M   'P 1'
#
loop_
_entity.id
_entity.type
_entity.pdbx_description
1 polymer ?
#
loop_
_entity_poly.entity_id
_entity_poly.type
_entity_poly.pdbx_seq_one_letter_code
_entity_poly.pdbx_strand_id
1 'polypeptide(L)'
;MILSRQLAASLVFVALGVFGCSSSSMPLPPPAAPEDASQSEASVDAATEAAADASLDGTAQDAQTEGPVPEASADASKAAQCASAFGDELVQGYGRIDGTVLAVVGTQDKQCTLPNNDHVVIQVVMHGKVYRMVASVLSTIGDPNVGYLEKQAPLAGPAWSEGWHLNVPLDYVTTFGVHTGDFTGHPMLELEQLVTAQIDIGAKISVFATNNNSSYQSSAHLIHRNKTNQDGAIVIAPDSANPKYLLFRFANQNF
;
A
#
# COMPACT_ATOMS: atom_id res chain seq x y z
N MET A 1 59.91 19.35 19.11
CA MET A 1 58.49 19.71 19.36
C MET A 1 57.74 18.44 19.70
N ILE A 2 57.53 18.22 21.00
CA ILE A 2 56.82 17.08 21.57
C ILE A 2 55.45 17.62 21.94
N LEU A 3 54.37 17.19 21.27
CA LEU A 3 53.02 17.45 21.75
C LEU A 3 52.28 16.13 21.95
N SER A 4 51.80 16.01 23.18
CA SER A 4 51.33 14.83 23.86
C SER A 4 49.93 14.43 23.42
N ARG A 5 49.70 13.12 23.30
CA ARG A 5 48.37 12.51 23.14
C ARG A 5 47.64 12.53 24.50
N GLN A 6 46.39 12.96 24.53
CA GLN A 6 45.46 12.69 25.63
C GLN A 6 44.43 11.67 25.16
N LEU A 7 44.53 10.46 25.71
CA LEU A 7 43.50 9.43 25.69
C LEU A 7 42.59 9.69 26.89
N ALA A 8 41.33 10.07 26.66
CA ALA A 8 40.30 10.08 27.69
C ALA A 8 39.62 8.71 27.69
N ALA A 9 39.81 7.97 28.78
CA ALA A 9 39.12 6.71 29.06
C ALA A 9 37.76 7.03 29.70
N SER A 10 36.67 6.72 28.99
CA SER A 10 35.31 6.77 29.54
C SER A 10 35.03 5.50 30.32
N LEU A 11 34.77 5.67 31.61
CA LEU A 11 34.32 4.63 32.54
C LEU A 11 32.83 4.33 32.26
N VAL A 12 32.50 3.08 31.90
CA VAL A 12 31.11 2.60 31.79
C VAL A 12 30.75 1.88 33.09
N PHE A 13 29.78 2.42 33.83
CA PHE A 13 29.12 1.73 34.93
C PHE A 13 28.02 0.83 34.37
N VAL A 14 28.16 -0.49 34.50
CA VAL A 14 27.11 -1.48 34.23
C VAL A 14 26.39 -1.75 35.55
N ALA A 15 25.14 -1.30 35.66
CA ALA A 15 24.23 -1.71 36.72
C ALA A 15 23.49 -2.98 36.27
N LEU A 16 23.84 -4.13 36.85
CA LEU A 16 23.04 -5.35 36.74
C LEU A 16 21.77 -5.20 37.59
N GLY A 17 20.63 -4.98 36.92
CA GLY A 17 19.30 -5.11 37.51
C GLY A 17 18.75 -6.52 37.26
N VAL A 18 18.74 -7.36 38.29
CA VAL A 18 18.07 -8.67 38.29
C VAL A 18 16.57 -8.43 38.49
N PHE A 19 15.76 -8.59 37.44
CA PHE A 19 14.30 -8.63 37.56
C PHE A 19 13.81 -10.09 37.52
N GLY A 20 13.20 -10.49 38.63
CA GLY A 20 12.67 -11.82 38.85
C GLY A 20 11.41 -12.12 38.04
N CYS A 21 11.33 -13.36 37.58
CA CYS A 21 10.13 -13.98 37.03
C CYS A 21 9.03 -14.07 38.10
N SER A 22 7.85 -13.56 37.79
CA SER A 22 6.62 -13.91 38.51
C SER A 22 5.57 -14.30 37.48
N SER A 23 5.45 -15.61 37.27
CA SER A 23 4.46 -16.25 36.40
C SER A 23 3.13 -16.37 37.11
N SER A 24 2.22 -15.43 36.84
CA SER A 24 0.81 -15.55 37.20
C SER A 24 0.07 -16.31 36.11
N SER A 25 -0.26 -17.56 36.39
CA SER A 25 -1.17 -18.41 35.62
C SER A 25 -2.59 -17.84 35.71
N MET A 26 -3.07 -17.24 34.63
CA MET A 26 -4.49 -16.87 34.48
C MET A 26 -5.32 -18.13 34.15
N PRO A 27 -6.46 -18.36 34.80
CA PRO A 27 -7.38 -19.44 34.44
C PRO A 27 -8.05 -19.17 33.09
N LEU A 28 -8.10 -20.21 32.25
CA LEU A 28 -8.83 -20.22 30.99
C LEU A 28 -10.34 -20.01 31.23
N PRO A 29 -11.02 -19.15 30.46
CA PRO A 29 -12.47 -19.09 30.47
C PRO A 29 -13.08 -20.38 29.88
N PRO A 30 -14.27 -20.80 30.36
CA PRO A 30 -14.94 -21.99 29.86
C PRO A 30 -15.39 -21.83 28.39
N PRO A 31 -15.49 -22.94 27.62
CA PRO A 31 -15.97 -22.90 26.25
C PRO A 31 -17.44 -22.47 26.20
N ALA A 32 -17.74 -21.50 25.33
CA ALA A 32 -19.11 -21.11 25.01
C ALA A 32 -19.84 -22.29 24.33
N ALA A 33 -21.09 -22.49 24.73
CA ALA A 33 -21.98 -23.51 24.20
C ALA A 33 -22.34 -23.25 22.72
N PRO A 34 -22.69 -24.30 21.95
CA PRO A 34 -23.18 -24.15 20.59
C PRO A 34 -24.63 -23.63 20.62
N GLU A 35 -24.87 -22.43 20.08
CA GLU A 35 -26.22 -21.99 19.74
C GLU A 35 -26.60 -22.54 18.36
N ASP A 36 -27.52 -23.50 18.43
CA ASP A 36 -28.31 -24.04 17.35
C ASP A 36 -29.49 -23.08 17.11
N ALA A 37 -29.63 -22.55 15.90
CA ALA A 37 -30.85 -21.89 15.46
C ALA A 37 -31.06 -22.10 13.95
N SER A 38 -32.04 -22.96 13.70
CA SER A 38 -32.64 -23.34 12.43
C SER A 38 -33.07 -22.20 11.51
N GLN A 39 -32.86 -22.42 10.21
CA GLN A 39 -33.83 -22.34 9.10
C GLN A 39 -34.98 -21.31 9.20
N SER A 40 -35.09 -20.48 8.16
CA SER A 40 -36.37 -20.30 7.45
C SER A 40 -36.12 -19.83 6.02
N GLU A 41 -36.51 -20.68 5.08
CA GLU A 41 -36.66 -20.38 3.66
C GLU A 41 -37.76 -19.33 3.45
N ALA A 42 -37.55 -18.41 2.51
CA ALA A 42 -38.62 -17.65 1.90
C ALA A 42 -38.33 -17.48 0.41
N SER A 43 -38.80 -18.48 -0.34
CA SER A 43 -39.04 -18.41 -1.78
C SER A 43 -40.21 -17.47 -2.06
N VAL A 44 -40.01 -16.49 -2.93
CA VAL A 44 -41.10 -15.83 -3.66
C VAL A 44 -40.71 -15.71 -5.13
N ASP A 45 -41.21 -16.67 -5.90
CA ASP A 45 -41.52 -16.56 -7.32
C ASP A 45 -42.62 -15.51 -7.52
N ALA A 46 -42.52 -14.70 -8.58
CA ALA A 46 -43.63 -14.46 -9.52
C ALA A 46 -43.28 -13.41 -10.61
N ALA A 47 -43.43 -13.88 -11.86
CA ALA A 47 -43.97 -13.21 -13.06
C ALA A 47 -43.24 -11.97 -13.60
N THR A 48 -42.63 -12.01 -14.79
CA THR A 48 -43.22 -12.10 -16.15
C THR A 48 -44.09 -10.90 -16.54
N GLU A 49 -43.57 -10.08 -17.47
CA GLU A 49 -44.23 -9.49 -18.66
C GLU A 49 -43.14 -8.69 -19.43
N ALA A 50 -42.69 -9.12 -20.62
CA ALA A 50 -43.31 -8.97 -21.94
C ALA A 50 -43.20 -7.54 -22.54
N ALA A 51 -42.27 -7.44 -23.49
CA ALA A 51 -42.26 -6.66 -24.74
C ALA A 51 -42.83 -5.22 -24.78
N ALA A 52 -41.95 -4.28 -25.15
CA ALA A 52 -42.30 -3.22 -26.08
C ALA A 52 -41.09 -2.90 -26.99
N ASP A 53 -41.28 -3.24 -28.26
CA ASP A 53 -40.53 -2.82 -29.43
C ASP A 53 -40.72 -1.30 -29.64
N ALA A 54 -39.61 -0.58 -29.76
CA ALA A 54 -39.59 0.77 -30.32
C ALA A 54 -38.28 0.96 -31.08
N SER A 55 -38.29 0.54 -32.34
CA SER A 55 -37.47 1.11 -33.41
C SER A 55 -37.53 2.64 -33.39
N LEU A 56 -36.39 3.29 -33.18
CA LEU A 56 -36.15 4.67 -33.57
C LEU A 56 -34.85 4.73 -34.36
N ASP A 57 -35.03 4.70 -35.68
CA ASP A 57 -34.10 5.18 -36.68
C ASP A 57 -33.95 6.70 -36.52
N GLY A 58 -32.73 7.13 -36.20
CA GLY A 58 -32.41 8.50 -35.83
C GLY A 58 -30.94 8.79 -36.11
N THR A 59 -30.59 8.84 -37.38
CA THR A 59 -29.30 9.33 -37.87
C THR A 59 -29.09 10.80 -37.49
N ALA A 60 -28.35 11.05 -36.42
CA ALA A 60 -27.74 12.35 -36.14
C ALA A 60 -26.25 12.13 -35.87
N GLN A 61 -25.49 12.13 -36.95
CA GLN A 61 -24.04 12.09 -36.95
C GLN A 61 -23.53 13.48 -36.58
N ASP A 62 -23.52 13.79 -35.28
CA ASP A 62 -22.82 14.96 -34.77
C ASP A 62 -21.32 14.65 -34.82
N ALA A 63 -20.68 15.20 -35.85
CA ALA A 63 -19.24 15.33 -35.94
C ALA A 63 -18.77 16.24 -34.79
N GLN A 64 -18.56 15.64 -33.62
CA GLN A 64 -17.70 16.23 -32.61
C GLN A 64 -16.31 16.31 -33.24
N THR A 65 -15.99 17.51 -33.69
CA THR A 65 -14.62 17.91 -33.97
C THR A 65 -13.88 17.71 -32.67
N GLU A 66 -13.12 16.63 -32.57
CA GLU A 66 -12.11 16.47 -31.53
C GLU A 66 -11.19 17.67 -31.67
N GLY A 67 -11.43 18.68 -30.83
CA GLY A 67 -10.47 19.74 -30.61
C GLY A 67 -9.15 19.08 -30.21
N PRO A 68 -8.00 19.66 -30.60
CA PRO A 68 -6.71 19.08 -30.26
C PRO A 68 -6.70 18.75 -28.76
N VAL A 69 -6.60 17.46 -28.45
CA VAL A 69 -6.33 17.01 -27.08
C VAL A 69 -5.11 17.83 -26.67
N PRO A 70 -5.20 18.67 -25.63
CA PRO A 70 -4.04 19.43 -25.19
C PRO A 70 -2.96 18.41 -24.97
N GLU A 71 -1.87 18.50 -25.76
CA GLU A 71 -0.73 17.62 -25.59
C GLU A 71 -0.41 17.69 -24.11
N ALA A 72 -0.54 16.55 -23.42
CA ALA A 72 -0.14 16.44 -22.04
C ALA A 72 1.23 17.10 -21.99
N SER A 73 1.33 18.18 -21.21
CA SER A 73 2.62 18.74 -20.81
C SER A 73 3.55 17.55 -20.66
N ALA A 74 4.72 17.58 -21.33
CA ALA A 74 5.70 16.52 -21.21
C ALA A 74 6.19 16.51 -19.76
N ASP A 75 5.36 15.97 -18.87
CA ASP A 75 5.59 15.86 -17.45
C ASP A 75 6.86 15.04 -17.38
N ALA A 76 7.90 15.68 -16.86
CA ALA A 76 9.20 15.05 -16.75
C ALA A 76 8.99 13.68 -16.08
N SER A 77 9.55 12.63 -16.68
CA SER A 77 9.36 11.26 -16.19
C SER A 77 9.57 11.22 -14.67
N LYS A 78 8.58 10.68 -13.95
CA LYS A 78 8.66 10.50 -12.48
C LYS A 78 9.79 9.54 -12.07
N ALA A 79 10.40 8.86 -13.02
CA ALA A 79 11.57 8.02 -12.83
C ALA A 79 12.90 8.71 -13.17
N ALA A 80 12.91 9.97 -13.60
CA ALA A 80 14.12 10.67 -14.05
C ALA A 80 15.18 10.84 -12.95
N GLN A 81 14.76 10.89 -11.68
CA GLN A 81 15.63 11.09 -10.51
C GLN A 81 15.79 9.83 -9.66
N CYS A 82 15.50 8.65 -10.22
CA CYS A 82 15.59 7.42 -9.45
C CYS A 82 17.02 7.16 -8.95
N ALA A 83 17.11 6.68 -7.71
CA ALA A 83 18.33 6.41 -7.01
C ALA A 83 19.08 5.20 -7.59
N SER A 84 20.40 5.26 -7.49
CA SER A 84 21.34 4.16 -7.76
C SER A 84 21.89 3.52 -6.48
N ALA A 85 21.66 4.14 -5.32
CA ALA A 85 22.05 3.64 -4.01
C ALA A 85 20.87 3.71 -3.05
N PHE A 86 20.78 2.73 -2.14
CA PHE A 86 19.65 2.57 -1.23
C PHE A 86 20.12 2.45 0.22
N GLY A 87 19.21 2.73 1.16
CA GLY A 87 19.44 2.59 2.60
C GLY A 87 19.27 1.15 3.10
N ASP A 88 19.41 0.97 4.40
CA ASP A 88 19.45 -0.31 5.10
C ASP A 88 18.65 -0.31 6.42
N GLU A 89 17.84 0.74 6.69
CA GLU A 89 17.08 0.86 7.94
C GLU A 89 15.75 0.08 7.97
N LEU A 90 15.31 -0.55 6.87
CA LEU A 90 14.11 -1.40 6.92
C LEU A 90 14.44 -2.73 7.60
N VAL A 91 14.17 -2.78 8.90
CA VAL A 91 14.21 -4.02 9.66
C VAL A 91 13.05 -4.94 9.29
N GLN A 92 13.25 -6.24 9.48
CA GLN A 92 12.25 -7.27 9.21
C GLN A 92 10.92 -6.98 9.93
N GLY A 93 9.82 -7.05 9.19
CA GLY A 93 8.49 -6.96 9.76
C GLY A 93 7.48 -6.28 8.86
N TYR A 94 6.24 -6.28 9.32
CA TYR A 94 5.19 -5.43 8.79
C TYR A 94 5.24 -4.06 9.46
N GLY A 95 5.07 -3.01 8.65
CA GLY A 95 5.11 -1.65 9.15
C GLY A 95 4.67 -0.62 8.12
N ARG A 96 4.77 0.64 8.53
CA ARG A 96 4.49 1.82 7.73
C ARG A 96 5.77 2.63 7.55
N ILE A 97 6.22 2.86 6.32
CA ILE A 97 7.26 3.86 6.06
C ILE A 97 6.59 5.21 5.88
N ASP A 98 7.15 6.23 6.53
CA ASP A 98 6.78 7.63 6.38
C ASP A 98 7.99 8.38 5.83
N GLY A 99 7.84 9.04 4.69
CA GLY A 99 8.94 9.76 4.03
C GLY A 99 8.46 10.67 2.91
N THR A 100 9.35 11.01 1.98
CA THR A 100 9.02 11.81 0.79
C THR A 100 9.33 11.06 -0.49
N VAL A 101 8.57 11.30 -1.55
CA VAL A 101 8.76 10.61 -2.83
C VAL A 101 9.97 11.20 -3.57
N LEU A 102 10.95 10.35 -3.90
CA LEU A 102 12.04 10.71 -4.81
C LEU A 102 11.68 10.44 -6.27
N ALA A 103 11.13 9.25 -6.52
CA ALA A 103 10.84 8.77 -7.86
C ALA A 103 9.71 7.74 -7.84
N VAL A 104 9.00 7.63 -8.95
CA VAL A 104 8.06 6.55 -9.23
C VAL A 104 8.53 5.87 -10.51
N VAL A 105 8.86 4.59 -10.40
CA VAL A 105 9.41 3.78 -11.49
C VAL A 105 8.32 2.83 -11.95
N GLY A 106 7.79 3.07 -13.14
CA GLY A 106 6.78 2.24 -13.79
C GLY A 106 7.35 0.93 -14.34
N THR A 107 6.48 0.05 -14.82
CA THR A 107 6.87 -1.27 -15.35
C THR A 107 7.65 -1.18 -16.66
N GLN A 108 7.60 -0.03 -17.35
CA GLN A 108 8.34 0.22 -18.59
C GLN A 108 9.64 1.00 -18.38
N ASP A 109 9.87 1.54 -17.19
CA ASP A 109 11.09 2.30 -16.88
C ASP A 109 12.29 1.37 -16.69
N LYS A 110 13.30 1.48 -17.56
CA LYS A 110 14.51 0.62 -17.54
C LYS A 110 15.80 1.35 -17.20
N GLN A 111 15.77 2.67 -17.11
CA GLN A 111 16.93 3.49 -16.72
C GLN A 111 17.32 3.36 -15.24
N CYS A 112 16.39 2.93 -14.39
CA CYS A 112 16.58 2.89 -12.94
C CYS A 112 17.29 1.63 -12.47
N THR A 113 18.01 1.74 -11.36
CA THR A 113 18.59 0.58 -10.70
C THR A 113 17.49 -0.30 -10.11
N LEU A 114 17.59 -1.62 -10.31
CA LEU A 114 16.59 -2.61 -9.90
C LEU A 114 15.18 -2.31 -10.49
N PRO A 115 15.06 -2.24 -11.83
CA PRO A 115 13.75 -2.06 -12.46
C PRO A 115 12.86 -3.27 -12.17
N ASN A 116 11.56 -3.09 -12.35
CA ASN A 116 10.59 -4.14 -12.20
C ASN A 116 9.64 -4.15 -13.41
N ASN A 117 9.07 -5.31 -13.76
CA ASN A 117 8.23 -5.48 -14.96
C ASN A 117 6.76 -5.76 -14.61
N ASP A 118 6.45 -6.04 -13.35
CA ASP A 118 5.13 -6.45 -12.84
C ASP A 118 4.69 -5.65 -11.59
N HIS A 119 5.52 -4.69 -11.15
CA HIS A 119 5.28 -3.82 -10.01
C HIS A 119 5.65 -2.37 -10.34
N VAL A 120 4.93 -1.44 -9.75
CA VAL A 120 5.35 -0.05 -9.63
C VAL A 120 6.27 0.06 -8.42
N VAL A 121 7.44 0.70 -8.60
CA VAL A 121 8.37 0.95 -7.50
C VAL A 121 8.33 2.41 -7.11
N ILE A 122 7.90 2.68 -5.90
CA ILE A 122 7.93 4.03 -5.30
C ILE A 122 9.22 4.14 -4.51
N GLN A 123 10.08 5.07 -4.88
CA GLN A 123 11.31 5.35 -4.14
C GLN A 123 11.04 6.44 -3.11
N VAL A 124 11.16 6.09 -1.84
CA VAL A 124 10.87 6.96 -0.70
C VAL A 124 12.18 7.36 -0.02
N VAL A 125 12.37 8.66 0.19
CA VAL A 125 13.44 9.22 1.02
C VAL A 125 12.99 9.18 2.47
N MET A 126 13.80 8.58 3.32
CA MET A 126 13.65 8.53 4.77
C MET A 126 15.04 8.66 5.39
N HIS A 127 15.21 9.61 6.32
CA HIS A 127 16.49 9.93 6.97
C HIS A 127 17.63 10.18 5.95
N GLY A 128 17.30 10.78 4.81
CA GLY A 128 18.25 11.08 3.74
C GLY A 128 18.74 9.86 2.95
N LYS A 129 18.13 8.68 3.13
CA LYS A 129 18.39 7.45 2.35
C LYS A 129 17.15 7.06 1.56
N VAL A 130 17.35 6.28 0.50
CA VAL A 130 16.27 5.88 -0.43
C VAL A 130 15.88 4.43 -0.20
N TYR A 131 14.58 4.17 -0.19
CA TYR A 131 13.98 2.86 0.00
C TYR A 131 12.95 2.58 -1.09
N ARG A 132 12.78 1.31 -1.45
CA ARG A 132 11.89 0.84 -2.52
C ARG A 132 10.61 0.27 -1.92
N MET A 133 9.48 0.87 -2.23
CA MET A 133 8.16 0.35 -1.93
C MET A 133 7.58 -0.26 -3.20
N VAL A 134 7.41 -1.58 -3.21
CA VAL A 134 7.15 -2.36 -4.43
C VAL A 134 5.67 -2.77 -4.45
N ALA A 135 4.86 -2.03 -5.21
CA ALA A 135 3.41 -2.21 -5.27
C ALA A 135 3.00 -3.08 -6.46
N SER A 136 2.20 -4.10 -6.20
CA SER A 136 1.76 -5.04 -7.24
C SER A 136 0.72 -4.38 -8.13
N VAL A 137 1.00 -4.31 -9.42
CA VAL A 137 0.06 -3.86 -10.46
C VAL A 137 -0.32 -4.98 -11.42
N LEU A 138 0.26 -6.17 -11.24
CA LEU A 138 -0.06 -7.40 -11.94
C LEU A 138 -0.14 -8.54 -10.93
N SER A 139 -1.16 -9.40 -11.07
CA SER A 139 -1.19 -10.69 -10.40
C SER A 139 -0.56 -11.76 -11.30
N THR A 140 0.31 -12.59 -10.74
CA THR A 140 0.86 -13.77 -11.43
C THR A 140 0.12 -15.06 -11.06
N ILE A 141 -0.95 -14.96 -10.26
CA ILE A 141 -1.76 -16.09 -9.79
C ILE A 141 -3.24 -15.79 -10.10
N GLY A 142 -3.85 -16.62 -10.94
CA GLY A 142 -5.27 -16.47 -11.29
C GLY A 142 -5.52 -15.36 -12.32
N ASP A 143 -6.50 -14.49 -12.05
CA ASP A 143 -6.78 -13.31 -12.87
C ASP A 143 -5.60 -12.32 -12.77
N PRO A 144 -5.01 -11.89 -13.90
CA PRO A 144 -3.89 -10.94 -13.89
C PRO A 144 -4.27 -9.53 -13.43
N ASN A 145 -5.56 -9.17 -13.49
CA ASN A 145 -6.03 -7.86 -13.06
C ASN A 145 -5.93 -7.74 -11.54
N VAL A 146 -5.51 -6.55 -11.09
CA VAL A 146 -5.43 -6.22 -9.67
C VAL A 146 -6.60 -5.30 -9.33
N GLY A 147 -7.33 -5.65 -8.27
CA GLY A 147 -8.39 -4.82 -7.72
C GLY A 147 -7.80 -3.57 -7.10
N TYR A 148 -8.36 -2.40 -7.43
CA TYR A 148 -7.94 -1.10 -6.94
C TYR A 148 -9.13 -0.36 -6.32
N LEU A 149 -8.84 0.40 -5.25
CA LEU A 149 -9.81 1.29 -4.61
C LEU A 149 -9.08 2.48 -4.00
N GLU A 150 -9.62 3.68 -4.24
CA GLU A 150 -9.24 4.89 -3.50
C GLU A 150 -10.17 5.10 -2.31
N LYS A 151 -9.61 5.36 -1.13
CA LYS A 151 -10.38 5.57 0.10
C LYS A 151 -9.85 6.77 0.87
N GLN A 152 -10.70 7.75 1.14
CA GLN A 152 -10.39 8.80 2.10
C GLN A 152 -10.67 8.28 3.52
N ALA A 153 -9.68 8.41 4.40
CA ALA A 153 -9.78 8.03 5.81
C ALA A 153 -8.66 8.71 6.62
N PRO A 154 -8.83 8.91 7.94
CA PRO A 154 -7.73 9.31 8.81
C PRO A 154 -6.55 8.36 8.69
N LEU A 155 -5.33 8.87 8.88
CA LEU A 155 -4.12 8.04 8.88
C LEU A 155 -4.22 6.98 9.99
N ALA A 156 -4.24 5.71 9.61
CA ALA A 156 -4.19 4.57 10.52
C ALA A 156 -2.87 4.56 11.30
N GLY A 157 -3.00 4.45 12.63
CA GLY A 157 -1.87 4.51 13.56
C GLY A 157 -1.53 5.93 14.03
N PRO A 158 -0.30 6.15 14.54
CA PRO A 158 0.16 7.46 14.95
C PRO A 158 0.17 8.47 13.79
N ALA A 159 0.19 9.76 14.11
CA ALA A 159 0.39 10.83 13.15
C ALA A 159 1.66 10.61 12.32
N TRP A 160 1.70 11.19 11.11
CA TRP A 160 2.85 11.07 10.24
C TRP A 160 4.11 11.59 10.94
N SER A 161 5.15 10.77 10.94
CA SER A 161 6.49 11.13 11.40
C SER A 161 7.46 10.35 10.55
N GLU A 162 8.47 10.99 9.97
CA GLU A 162 9.48 10.28 9.17
C GLU A 162 10.02 9.05 9.91
N GLY A 163 10.14 7.91 9.21
CA GLY A 163 10.68 6.67 9.77
C GLY A 163 10.00 5.38 9.29
N TRP A 164 10.55 4.25 9.72
CA TRP A 164 9.97 2.91 9.54
C TRP A 164 9.27 2.47 10.83
N HIS A 165 7.95 2.49 10.82
CA HIS A 165 7.12 2.23 11.99
C HIS A 165 6.59 0.80 11.98
N LEU A 166 7.19 -0.07 12.78
CA LEU A 166 6.74 -1.45 12.91
C LEU A 166 5.42 -1.55 13.67
N ASN A 167 4.67 -2.61 13.39
CA ASN A 167 3.44 -2.99 14.10
C ASN A 167 2.35 -1.90 14.08
N VAL A 168 2.25 -1.13 13.00
CA VAL A 168 1.15 -0.19 12.77
C VAL A 168 0.05 -0.94 12.01
N PRO A 169 -0.98 -1.50 12.69
CA PRO A 169 -1.91 -2.42 12.05
C PRO A 169 -2.75 -1.70 10.98
N LEU A 170 -2.94 -2.38 9.85
CA LEU A 170 -3.93 -2.01 8.85
C LEU A 170 -4.70 -3.27 8.46
N ASP A 171 -6.03 -3.19 8.52
CA ASP A 171 -6.91 -4.21 7.97
C ASP A 171 -8.06 -3.53 7.23
N TYR A 172 -8.28 -3.88 5.96
CA TYR A 172 -9.26 -3.20 5.13
C TYR A 172 -10.68 -3.28 5.71
N VAL A 173 -11.05 -4.42 6.28
CA VAL A 173 -12.39 -4.64 6.84
C VAL A 173 -12.55 -3.85 8.13
N THR A 174 -11.68 -4.07 9.12
CA THR A 174 -11.88 -3.46 10.44
C THR A 174 -11.49 -1.98 10.50
N THR A 175 -10.61 -1.51 9.60
CA THR A 175 -10.18 -0.10 9.57
C THR A 175 -11.12 0.74 8.72
N PHE A 176 -11.59 0.22 7.58
CA PHE A 176 -12.29 1.02 6.57
C PHE A 176 -13.70 0.55 6.24
N GLY A 177 -14.10 -0.65 6.68
CA GLY A 177 -15.33 -1.31 6.26
C GLY A 177 -15.32 -1.66 4.78
N VAL A 178 -14.14 -1.94 4.22
CA VAL A 178 -13.95 -2.25 2.79
C VAL A 178 -13.92 -3.77 2.60
N HIS A 179 -14.65 -4.26 1.62
CA HIS A 179 -14.83 -5.67 1.27
C HIS A 179 -14.41 -5.95 -0.18
N THR A 180 -14.32 -7.23 -0.55
CA THR A 180 -13.90 -7.66 -1.90
C THR A 180 -14.70 -6.98 -3.04
N GLY A 181 -16.01 -6.80 -2.83
CA GLY A 181 -16.93 -6.21 -3.82
C GLY A 181 -16.71 -4.73 -4.12
N ASP A 182 -15.94 -4.02 -3.28
CA ASP A 182 -15.73 -2.57 -3.42
C ASP A 182 -14.60 -2.22 -4.41
N PHE A 183 -13.80 -3.21 -4.83
CA PHE A 183 -12.66 -2.99 -5.72
C PHE A 183 -13.02 -3.21 -7.18
N THR A 184 -12.46 -2.36 -8.04
CA THR A 184 -12.51 -2.52 -9.49
C THR A 184 -11.21 -3.18 -9.96
N GLY A 185 -11.31 -4.26 -10.74
CA GLY A 185 -10.14 -4.89 -11.34
C GLY A 185 -9.63 -4.08 -12.53
N HIS A 186 -8.32 -3.79 -12.57
CA HIS A 186 -7.68 -3.06 -13.66
C HIS A 186 -6.55 -3.88 -14.31
N PRO A 187 -6.38 -3.80 -15.64
CA PRO A 187 -5.18 -4.28 -16.32
C PRO A 187 -3.92 -3.53 -15.87
N MET A 188 -2.76 -4.19 -15.96
CA MET A 188 -1.49 -3.70 -15.39
C MET A 188 -1.11 -2.26 -15.79
N LEU A 189 -1.14 -1.94 -17.09
CA LEU A 189 -0.72 -0.61 -17.56
C LEU A 189 -1.71 0.49 -17.16
N GLU A 190 -3.00 0.17 -17.13
CA GLU A 190 -4.04 1.10 -16.68
C GLU A 190 -3.90 1.36 -15.18
N LEU A 191 -3.71 0.31 -14.37
CA LEU A 191 -3.49 0.45 -12.94
C LEU A 191 -2.21 1.23 -12.62
N GLU A 192 -1.12 0.97 -13.35
CA GLU A 192 0.11 1.75 -13.23
C GLU A 192 -0.16 3.25 -13.46
N GLN A 193 -0.90 3.61 -14.50
CA GLN A 193 -1.26 5.00 -14.78
C GLN A 193 -2.10 5.61 -13.65
N LEU A 194 -3.10 4.87 -13.15
CA LEU A 194 -3.94 5.32 -12.03
C LEU A 194 -3.09 5.58 -10.78
N VAL A 195 -2.23 4.64 -10.38
CA VAL A 195 -1.37 4.78 -9.19
C VAL A 195 -0.37 5.92 -9.36
N THR A 196 0.34 5.97 -10.50
CA THR A 196 1.38 6.98 -10.74
C THR A 196 0.80 8.39 -10.85
N ALA A 197 -0.44 8.55 -11.33
CA ALA A 197 -1.14 9.84 -11.36
C ALA A 197 -1.40 10.41 -9.96
N GLN A 198 -1.54 9.57 -8.93
CA GLN A 198 -1.79 10.01 -7.55
C GLN A 198 -0.53 10.45 -6.79
N ILE A 199 0.66 10.12 -7.28
CA ILE A 199 1.91 10.26 -6.52
C ILE A 199 2.77 11.38 -7.10
N ASP A 200 2.87 12.49 -6.38
CA ASP A 200 3.73 13.61 -6.76
C ASP A 200 5.15 13.46 -6.21
N ILE A 201 6.15 13.83 -7.03
CA ILE A 201 7.55 13.87 -6.59
C ILE A 201 7.72 14.95 -5.51
N GLY A 202 8.48 14.62 -4.46
CA GLY A 202 8.70 15.48 -3.30
C GLY A 202 7.56 15.49 -2.27
N ALA A 203 6.39 14.93 -2.60
CA ALA A 203 5.27 14.87 -1.66
C ALA A 203 5.56 13.91 -0.50
N LYS A 204 4.97 14.20 0.67
CA LYS A 204 4.93 13.26 1.79
C LYS A 204 4.05 12.07 1.45
N ILE A 205 4.51 10.90 1.87
CA ILE A 205 3.83 9.63 1.63
C ILE A 205 3.94 8.76 2.88
N SER A 206 2.94 7.91 3.09
CA SER A 206 3.06 6.74 3.95
C SER A 206 2.82 5.48 3.12
N VAL A 207 3.56 4.41 3.36
CA VAL A 207 3.32 3.12 2.72
C VAL A 207 3.31 2.01 3.74
N PHE A 208 2.19 1.29 3.83
CA PHE A 208 2.07 0.07 4.62
C PHE A 208 2.58 -1.10 3.78
N ALA A 209 3.56 -1.82 4.30
CA ALA A 209 4.25 -2.88 3.57
C ALA A 209 4.88 -3.90 4.52
N THR A 210 5.39 -4.99 3.96
CA THR A 210 6.18 -5.99 4.68
C THR A 210 7.60 -6.03 4.14
N ASN A 211 8.59 -5.83 5.01
CA ASN A 211 9.96 -6.22 4.75
C ASN A 211 10.18 -7.64 5.29
N ASN A 212 10.45 -8.60 4.40
CA ASN A 212 10.67 -10.00 4.78
C ASN A 212 12.15 -10.31 5.13
N ASN A 213 13.03 -9.30 5.09
CA ASN A 213 14.47 -9.39 5.34
C ASN A 213 15.17 -10.49 4.52
N SER A 214 14.58 -10.91 3.40
CA SER A 214 15.06 -12.10 2.70
C SER A 214 16.28 -11.81 1.82
N SER A 215 16.59 -10.54 1.51
CA SER A 215 17.81 -10.11 0.80
C SER A 215 17.99 -8.58 0.70
N TYR A 216 16.96 -7.77 0.98
CA TYR A 216 17.01 -6.31 0.73
C TYR A 216 16.42 -5.52 1.91
N GLN A 217 17.29 -4.99 2.77
CA GLN A 217 16.95 -3.99 3.80
C GLN A 217 16.55 -2.63 3.20
N SER A 218 16.64 -2.51 1.87
CA SER A 218 16.26 -1.34 1.10
C SER A 218 14.86 -1.44 0.49
N SER A 219 14.15 -2.56 0.62
CA SER A 219 12.93 -2.83 -0.15
C SER A 219 11.83 -3.44 0.72
N ALA A 220 10.59 -2.96 0.60
CA ALA A 220 9.41 -3.60 1.19
C ALA A 220 8.35 -3.91 0.13
N HIS A 221 7.57 -4.95 0.39
CA HIS A 221 6.67 -5.60 -0.55
C HIS A 221 5.27 -5.80 0.07
N LEU A 222 4.42 -6.57 -0.62
CA LEU A 222 3.08 -6.94 -0.16
C LEU A 222 2.17 -5.72 0.05
N ILE A 223 2.23 -4.77 -0.88
CA ILE A 223 1.35 -3.59 -0.91
C ILE A 223 0.01 -3.99 -1.54
N HIS A 224 -0.75 -4.83 -0.84
CA HIS A 224 -2.09 -5.29 -1.18
C HIS A 224 -2.73 -5.94 0.07
N ARG A 225 -4.01 -6.33 0.01
CA ARG A 225 -4.66 -7.17 1.03
C ARG A 225 -3.77 -8.37 1.32
N ASN A 226 -3.44 -8.66 2.56
CA ASN A 226 -2.48 -9.71 2.89
C ASN A 226 -2.97 -10.57 4.06
N LYS A 227 -2.46 -10.34 5.28
CA LYS A 227 -2.90 -11.02 6.50
C LYS A 227 -3.70 -10.05 7.35
N THR A 228 -4.51 -10.58 8.26
CA THR A 228 -5.22 -9.77 9.26
C THR A 228 -4.27 -8.78 9.95
N ASN A 229 -4.65 -7.50 9.96
CA ASN A 229 -3.86 -6.38 10.50
C ASN A 229 -2.51 -6.14 9.82
N GLN A 230 -2.26 -6.71 8.65
CA GLN A 230 -1.02 -6.56 7.88
C GLN A 230 -1.26 -6.24 6.41
N ASP A 231 -2.35 -5.52 6.13
CA ASP A 231 -2.65 -5.09 4.77
C ASP A 231 -1.68 -3.99 4.32
N GLY A 232 -1.31 -4.08 3.06
CA GLY A 232 -0.50 -3.06 2.42
C GLY A 232 -1.34 -1.98 1.77
N ALA A 233 -0.84 -0.76 1.73
CA ALA A 233 -1.51 0.38 1.13
C ALA A 233 -0.52 1.52 0.89
N ILE A 234 -0.86 2.42 -0.03
CA ILE A 234 -0.16 3.70 -0.21
C ILE A 234 -1.06 4.82 0.32
N VAL A 235 -0.51 5.79 1.04
CA VAL A 235 -1.25 6.94 1.58
C VAL A 235 -0.68 8.23 1.03
N ILE A 236 -1.53 8.96 0.31
CA ILE A 236 -1.24 10.28 -0.25
C ILE A 236 -1.64 11.36 0.75
N ALA A 237 -0.78 12.37 0.91
CA ALA A 237 -0.95 13.47 1.86
C ALA A 237 -1.30 12.98 3.29
N PRO A 238 -0.45 12.12 3.89
CA PRO A 238 -0.73 11.44 5.16
C PRO A 238 -0.84 12.40 6.36
N ASP A 239 -0.33 13.63 6.25
CA ASP A 239 -0.41 14.68 7.25
C ASP A 239 -1.55 15.69 6.98
N SER A 240 -2.36 15.46 5.96
CA SER A 240 -3.54 16.28 5.67
C SER A 240 -4.73 15.90 6.57
N ALA A 241 -5.77 16.73 6.57
CA ALA A 241 -7.03 16.43 7.25
C ALA A 241 -7.79 15.25 6.59
N ASN A 242 -7.53 14.97 5.31
CA ASN A 242 -8.21 13.93 4.54
C ASN A 242 -7.18 13.11 3.72
N PRO A 243 -6.35 12.27 4.37
CA PRO A 243 -5.44 11.38 3.65
C PRO A 243 -6.21 10.47 2.70
N LYS A 244 -5.58 10.15 1.56
CA LYS A 244 -6.14 9.24 0.57
C LYS A 244 -5.32 7.96 0.51
N TYR A 245 -5.98 6.86 0.79
CA TYR A 245 -5.45 5.51 0.66
C TYR A 245 -5.66 4.98 -0.75
N LEU A 246 -4.62 4.36 -1.30
CA LEU A 246 -4.66 3.52 -2.49
C LEU A 246 -4.56 2.07 -2.02
N LEU A 247 -5.64 1.31 -2.21
CA LEU A 247 -5.79 -0.06 -1.74
C LEU A 247 -5.72 -1.03 -2.92
N PHE A 248 -5.18 -2.22 -2.69
CA PHE A 248 -4.96 -3.23 -3.73
C PHE A 248 -5.43 -4.60 -3.27
N ARG A 249 -6.02 -5.39 -4.16
CA ARG A 249 -6.29 -6.82 -3.91
C ARG A 249 -6.06 -7.68 -5.14
N PHE A 250 -5.71 -8.94 -4.94
CA PHE A 250 -5.76 -9.94 -5.99
C PHE A 250 -7.15 -10.58 -6.06
N ALA A 251 -7.50 -11.14 -7.23
CA ALA A 251 -8.82 -11.71 -7.47
C ALA A 251 -9.16 -12.92 -6.59
N ASN A 252 -8.14 -13.65 -6.11
CA ASN A 252 -8.31 -14.80 -5.23
C ASN A 252 -8.47 -14.44 -3.75
N GLN A 253 -8.52 -13.15 -3.41
CA GLN A 253 -8.63 -12.66 -2.03
C GLN A 253 -10.07 -12.26 -1.72
N ASN A 254 -10.69 -13.01 -0.80
CA ASN A 254 -12.07 -12.82 -0.34
C ASN A 254 -12.08 -12.34 1.12
N PHE A 255 -12.78 -11.25 1.39
CA PHE A 255 -12.94 -10.62 2.71
C PHE A 255 -14.15 -9.66 2.75
#